data_AF-Q134Z4-F1
#
_entry.id   AF-Q134Z4-F1
#
_cell.length_a   1.000
_cell.length_b   1.000
_cell.length_c   1.000
_cell.angle_alpha   90.00
_cell.angle_beta   90.00
_cell.angle_gamma   90.00
#
_symmetry.space_group_name_H-M   'P 1'
#
loop_
_entity.id
_entity.type
_entity.pdbx_description
1 polymer ?
#
loop_
_entity_poly.entity_id
_entity_poly.type
_entity_poly.pdbx_seq_one_letter_code
_entity_poly.pdbx_strand_id
1 'polypeptide(L)'
;MTIPWHLVGLAFLVCLAVSAPGFRRVYYFVSLCYAGAIAAQSLVFWLVFRDTIGGWALLQLLLLLAYGIRLGAFLAIRERNPGYAKELAGAERRTSEVKLWQKIVIWLGVSLLYTLLFLPALLTLSLQAQGVWPASAPLGVLVMIAGLAIESIADWQKYNYKKTHPSHYCDVGLYRMVRCPNYFGEMLFWFGVWLSGLSAYTTVAAWLLATLGMLYIEALMTAAAAGLERKQDDRYGAQPDYQDYVRTVPILFPATAIYSLRKLRLAFR
;
A
#
# COMPACT_ATOMS: atom_id res chain seq x y z
N MET A 1 6.39 24.78 -10.78
CA MET A 1 5.40 23.99 -11.54
C MET A 1 4.06 23.96 -10.81
N THR A 2 2.99 24.41 -11.46
CA THR A 2 1.63 24.25 -10.92
C THR A 2 1.15 22.81 -11.05
N ILE A 3 0.22 22.38 -10.19
CA ILE A 3 -0.38 21.04 -10.29
C ILE A 3 -1.12 20.91 -11.64
N PRO A 4 -0.87 19.87 -12.45
CA PRO A 4 -1.56 19.66 -13.71
C PRO A 4 -2.95 19.05 -13.44
N TRP A 5 -3.90 19.90 -13.04
CA TRP A 5 -5.23 19.46 -12.58
C TRP A 5 -6.00 18.59 -13.58
N HIS A 6 -5.81 18.79 -14.89
CA HIS A 6 -6.41 17.93 -15.91
C HIS A 6 -5.89 16.49 -15.84
N LEU A 7 -4.60 16.29 -15.55
CA LEU A 7 -4.03 14.96 -15.35
C LEU A 7 -4.42 14.36 -14.01
N VAL A 8 -4.52 15.17 -12.94
CA VAL A 8 -5.06 14.71 -11.66
C VAL A 8 -6.52 14.26 -11.81
N GLY A 9 -7.31 14.98 -12.61
CA GLY A 9 -8.67 14.58 -12.99
C GLY A 9 -8.69 13.25 -13.75
N LEU A 10 -7.78 13.06 -14.71
CA LEU A 10 -7.63 11.78 -15.43
C LEU A 10 -7.26 10.64 -14.46
N ALA A 11 -6.30 10.85 -13.56
CA ALA A 11 -5.91 9.89 -12.53
C ALA A 11 -7.09 9.48 -11.66
N PHE A 12 -7.89 10.46 -11.23
CA PHE A 12 -9.10 10.22 -10.44
C PHE A 12 -10.16 9.44 -11.21
N LEU A 13 -10.39 9.75 -12.49
CA LEU A 13 -11.32 9.00 -13.35
C LEU A 13 -10.87 7.55 -13.57
N VAL A 14 -9.56 7.31 -13.75
CA VAL A 14 -9.00 5.96 -13.80
C VAL A 14 -9.26 5.21 -12.49
N CYS A 15 -9.02 5.86 -11.34
CA CYS A 15 -9.29 5.26 -10.03
C CYS A 15 -10.78 4.94 -9.83
N LEU A 16 -11.68 5.84 -10.24
CA LEU A 16 -13.13 5.63 -10.19
C LEU A 16 -13.55 4.41 -11.02
N ALA A 17 -13.08 4.34 -12.28
CA ALA A 17 -13.39 3.24 -13.17
C ALA A 17 -12.91 1.88 -12.62
N VAL A 18 -11.67 1.82 -12.15
CA VAL A 18 -11.05 0.59 -11.66
C VAL A 18 -11.62 0.15 -10.30
N SER A 19 -12.11 1.09 -9.49
CA SER A 19 -12.68 0.79 -8.17
C SER A 19 -14.19 0.50 -8.19
N ALA A 20 -14.87 0.70 -9.32
CA ALA A 20 -16.29 0.39 -9.49
C ALA A 20 -16.70 -1.07 -9.12
N PRO A 21 -15.88 -2.12 -9.32
CA PRO A 21 -16.21 -3.47 -8.84
C PRO A 21 -16.50 -3.55 -7.32
N GLY A 22 -16.05 -2.58 -6.52
CA GLY A 22 -16.36 -2.46 -5.10
C GLY A 22 -17.84 -2.30 -4.77
N PHE A 23 -18.66 -1.82 -5.71
CA PHE A 23 -20.12 -1.78 -5.52
C PHE A 23 -20.74 -3.17 -5.38
N ARG A 24 -20.14 -4.18 -6.03
CA ARG A 24 -20.55 -5.59 -5.91
C ARG A 24 -20.09 -6.19 -4.59
N ARG A 25 -18.83 -5.95 -4.20
CA ARG A 25 -18.27 -6.40 -2.91
C ARG A 25 -17.46 -5.28 -2.27
N VAL A 26 -17.94 -4.77 -1.14
CA VAL A 26 -17.37 -3.56 -0.50
C VAL A 26 -15.88 -3.71 -0.19
N TYR A 27 -15.43 -4.90 0.21
CA TYR A 27 -14.01 -5.11 0.51
C TYR A 27 -13.10 -4.96 -0.72
N TYR A 28 -13.63 -5.12 -1.95
CA TYR A 28 -12.83 -4.89 -3.17
C TYR A 28 -12.34 -3.45 -3.28
N PHE A 29 -13.10 -2.48 -2.78
CA PHE A 29 -12.70 -1.06 -2.80
C PHE A 29 -11.28 -0.87 -2.29
N VAL A 30 -10.91 -1.59 -1.21
CA VAL A 30 -9.62 -1.46 -0.50
C VAL A 30 -8.67 -2.63 -0.73
N SER A 31 -9.03 -3.61 -1.57
CA SER A 31 -8.20 -4.77 -1.88
C SER A 31 -7.78 -4.80 -3.35
N LEU A 32 -8.48 -5.54 -4.21
CA LEU A 32 -8.14 -5.69 -5.63
C LEU A 32 -8.21 -4.35 -6.38
N CYS A 33 -9.15 -3.47 -6.02
CA CYS A 33 -9.28 -2.18 -6.68
C CYS A 33 -8.13 -1.23 -6.35
N TYR A 34 -7.53 -1.32 -5.15
CA TYR A 34 -6.32 -0.57 -4.80
C TYR A 34 -5.16 -0.97 -5.70
N ALA A 35 -4.84 -2.27 -5.72
CA ALA A 35 -3.78 -2.82 -6.55
C ALA A 35 -3.99 -2.50 -8.05
N GLY A 36 -5.22 -2.69 -8.52
CA GLY A 36 -5.62 -2.37 -9.88
C GLY A 36 -5.50 -0.88 -10.21
N ALA A 37 -5.89 0.02 -9.31
CA ALA A 37 -5.84 1.46 -9.56
C ALA A 37 -4.40 1.96 -9.72
N ILE A 38 -3.46 1.47 -8.89
CA ILE A 38 -2.04 1.83 -9.01
C ILE A 38 -1.44 1.29 -10.32
N ALA A 39 -1.74 0.03 -10.68
CA ALA A 39 -1.29 -0.55 -11.94
C ALA A 39 -1.86 0.19 -13.16
N ALA A 40 -3.17 0.48 -13.15
CA ALA A 40 -3.85 1.18 -14.23
C ALA A 40 -3.33 2.61 -14.42
N GLN A 41 -3.15 3.37 -13.33
CA GLN A 41 -2.52 4.69 -13.39
C GLN A 41 -1.12 4.61 -14.00
N SER A 42 -0.32 3.62 -13.61
CA SER A 42 1.03 3.42 -14.17
C SER A 42 1.02 3.19 -15.69
N LEU A 43 0.09 2.38 -16.18
CA LEU A 43 -0.07 2.12 -17.62
C LEU A 43 -0.58 3.35 -18.38
N VAL A 44 -1.61 4.03 -17.85
CA VAL A 44 -2.19 5.22 -18.47
C VAL A 44 -1.14 6.32 -18.57
N PHE A 45 -0.43 6.63 -17.49
CA PHE A 45 0.55 7.71 -17.49
C PHE A 45 1.85 7.35 -18.21
N TRP A 46 2.19 6.06 -18.31
CA TRP A 46 3.24 5.64 -19.25
C TRP A 46 2.86 5.99 -20.70
N LEU A 47 1.61 5.74 -21.11
CA LEU A 47 1.14 6.09 -22.46
C LEU A 47 1.05 7.61 -22.68
N VAL A 48 0.56 8.37 -21.69
CA VAL A 48 0.44 9.83 -21.77
C VAL A 48 1.80 10.51 -21.91
N PHE A 49 2.81 10.02 -21.19
CA PHE A 49 4.15 10.64 -21.15
C PHE A 49 5.19 9.91 -22.00
N ARG A 50 4.78 8.98 -22.86
CA ARG A 50 5.67 8.05 -23.60
C ARG A 50 6.82 8.74 -24.35
N ASP A 51 6.56 9.94 -24.87
CA ASP A 51 7.52 10.69 -25.71
C ASP A 51 8.47 11.56 -24.88
N THR A 52 8.21 11.71 -23.57
CA THR A 52 8.95 12.60 -22.65
C THR A 52 9.54 11.88 -21.45
N ILE A 53 9.16 10.63 -21.22
CA ILE A 53 9.55 9.89 -20.02
C ILE A 53 11.03 9.50 -20.07
N GLY A 54 11.77 9.90 -19.05
CA GLY A 54 13.17 9.55 -18.85
C GLY A 54 13.34 8.34 -17.93
N GLY A 55 14.55 7.78 -17.91
CA GLY A 55 14.84 6.47 -17.30
C GLY A 55 14.35 6.31 -15.86
N TRP A 56 14.60 7.27 -14.96
CA TRP A 56 14.16 7.16 -13.56
C TRP A 56 12.65 7.25 -13.39
N ALA A 57 11.96 8.11 -14.17
CA ALA A 57 10.51 8.21 -14.12
C ALA A 57 9.85 6.95 -14.72
N LEU A 58 10.44 6.37 -15.77
CA LEU A 58 10.03 5.07 -16.30
C LEU A 58 10.21 3.97 -15.25
N LEU A 59 11.37 3.91 -14.60
CA LEU A 59 11.62 2.92 -13.54
C LEU A 59 10.64 3.09 -12.37
N GLN A 60 10.32 4.32 -11.99
CA GLN A 60 9.28 4.61 -11.00
C GLN A 60 7.91 4.02 -11.41
N LEU A 61 7.46 4.23 -12.66
CA LEU A 61 6.20 3.65 -13.14
C LEU A 61 6.23 2.13 -13.21
N LEU A 62 7.36 1.54 -13.62
CA LEU A 62 7.53 0.09 -13.65
C LEU A 62 7.45 -0.51 -12.24
N LEU A 63 8.00 0.17 -11.23
CA LEU A 63 7.88 -0.25 -9.83
C LEU A 63 6.45 -0.14 -9.29
N LEU A 64 5.73 0.94 -9.62
CA LEU A 64 4.31 1.09 -9.27
C LEU A 64 3.43 0.03 -9.95
N LEU A 65 3.73 -0.27 -11.23
CA LEU A 65 3.08 -1.35 -11.97
C LEU A 65 3.39 -2.72 -11.34
N ALA A 66 4.65 -2.99 -11.03
CA ALA A 66 5.08 -4.23 -10.38
C ALA A 66 4.42 -4.39 -8.99
N TYR A 67 4.35 -3.31 -8.22
CA TYR A 67 3.65 -3.27 -6.93
C TYR A 67 2.17 -3.66 -7.09
N GLY A 68 1.45 -3.01 -8.02
CA GLY A 68 0.04 -3.29 -8.28
C GLY A 68 -0.21 -4.72 -8.78
N ILE A 69 0.61 -5.21 -9.71
CA ILE A 69 0.50 -6.59 -10.22
C ILE A 69 0.77 -7.61 -9.11
N ARG A 70 1.84 -7.44 -8.33
CA ARG A 70 2.20 -8.34 -7.23
C ARG A 70 1.08 -8.41 -6.19
N LEU A 71 0.60 -7.25 -5.72
CA LEU A 71 -0.47 -7.19 -4.73
C LEU A 71 -1.77 -7.79 -5.26
N GLY A 72 -2.15 -7.45 -6.49
CA GLY A 72 -3.33 -7.98 -7.15
C GLY A 72 -3.28 -9.50 -7.33
N ALA A 73 -2.13 -10.02 -7.77
CA ALA A 73 -1.91 -11.46 -7.92
C ALA A 73 -2.00 -12.18 -6.57
N PHE A 74 -1.35 -11.65 -5.52
CA PHE A 74 -1.42 -12.23 -4.18
C PHE A 74 -2.87 -12.31 -3.67
N LEU A 75 -3.64 -11.23 -3.81
CA LEU A 75 -5.04 -11.17 -3.38
C LEU A 75 -5.92 -12.12 -4.19
N ALA A 76 -5.76 -12.16 -5.52
CA ALA A 76 -6.53 -13.04 -6.40
C ALA A 76 -6.25 -14.53 -6.12
N ILE A 77 -4.99 -14.90 -5.85
CA ILE A 77 -4.61 -16.26 -5.47
C ILE A 77 -5.20 -16.60 -4.09
N ARG A 78 -5.11 -15.69 -3.12
CA ARG A 78 -5.62 -15.93 -1.75
C ARG A 78 -7.13 -16.10 -1.71
N GLU A 79 -7.89 -15.36 -2.52
CA GLU A 79 -9.35 -15.49 -2.58
C GLU A 79 -9.81 -16.89 -3.04
N ARG A 80 -8.99 -17.58 -3.83
CA ARG A 80 -9.28 -18.96 -4.27
C ARG A 80 -8.96 -20.01 -3.20
N ASN A 81 -8.32 -19.64 -2.10
CA ASN A 81 -7.97 -20.57 -1.05
C ASN A 81 -9.19 -20.87 -0.15
N PRO A 82 -9.64 -22.14 -0.04
CA PRO A 82 -10.78 -22.51 0.80
C PRO A 82 -10.62 -22.10 2.27
N GLY A 83 -9.39 -22.08 2.79
CA GLY A 83 -9.11 -21.63 4.16
C GLY A 83 -9.39 -20.13 4.39
N TYR A 84 -9.39 -19.33 3.32
CA TYR A 84 -9.71 -17.90 3.37
C TYR A 84 -11.23 -17.64 3.27
N ALA A 85 -12.02 -18.63 2.84
CA ALA A 85 -13.46 -18.48 2.66
C ALA A 85 -14.19 -18.02 3.93
N LYS A 86 -13.74 -18.47 5.11
CA LYS A 86 -14.31 -18.04 6.41
C LYS A 86 -14.04 -16.57 6.71
N GLU A 87 -12.83 -16.09 6.41
CA GLU A 87 -12.48 -14.67 6.58
C GLU A 87 -13.27 -13.79 5.60
N LEU A 88 -13.40 -14.25 4.35
CA LEU A 88 -14.15 -13.58 3.30
C LEU A 88 -15.64 -13.47 3.66
N ALA A 89 -16.27 -14.56 4.08
CA ALA A 89 -17.66 -14.56 4.55
C ALA A 89 -17.85 -13.63 5.76
N GLY A 90 -16.86 -13.57 6.66
CA GLY A 90 -16.86 -12.62 7.77
C GLY A 90 -16.80 -11.16 7.31
N ALA A 91 -16.01 -10.85 6.27
CA ALA A 91 -15.95 -9.50 5.68
C ALA A 91 -17.25 -9.13 4.97
N GLU A 92 -17.85 -10.06 4.23
CA GLU A 92 -19.14 -9.86 3.56
C GLU A 92 -20.26 -9.61 4.59
N ARG A 93 -20.30 -10.39 5.69
CA ARG A 93 -21.26 -10.13 6.79
C ARG A 93 -21.09 -8.74 7.38
N ARG A 94 -19.86 -8.33 7.71
CA ARG A 94 -19.57 -6.99 8.26
C ARG A 94 -19.95 -5.84 7.31
N THR A 95 -20.02 -6.10 6.01
CA THR A 95 -20.30 -5.08 4.99
C THR A 95 -21.69 -5.23 4.35
N SER A 96 -22.49 -6.21 4.80
CA SER A 96 -23.81 -6.51 4.25
C SER A 96 -24.83 -5.38 4.48
N GLU A 97 -24.68 -4.62 5.55
CA GLU A 97 -25.56 -3.49 5.91
C GLU A 97 -25.12 -2.15 5.29
N VAL A 98 -24.03 -2.12 4.51
CA VAL A 98 -23.53 -0.87 3.91
C VAL A 98 -24.47 -0.41 2.81
N LYS A 99 -25.12 0.73 3.05
CA LYS A 99 -26.08 1.36 2.14
C LYS A 99 -25.38 1.92 0.89
N LEU A 100 -26.12 2.06 -0.21
CA LEU A 100 -25.57 2.55 -1.48
C LEU A 100 -24.85 3.90 -1.33
N TRP A 101 -25.41 4.86 -0.61
CA TRP A 101 -24.77 6.17 -0.40
C TRP A 101 -23.43 6.04 0.36
N GLN A 102 -23.32 5.12 1.31
CA GLN A 102 -22.06 4.84 2.00
C GLN A 102 -21.04 4.22 1.03
N LYS A 103 -21.48 3.33 0.13
CA LYS A 103 -20.62 2.78 -0.93
C LYS A 103 -20.12 3.88 -1.86
N ILE A 104 -20.95 4.87 -2.20
CA ILE A 104 -20.54 6.02 -3.03
C ILE A 104 -19.48 6.85 -2.29
N VAL A 105 -19.69 7.15 -0.99
CA VAL A 105 -18.70 7.89 -0.18
C VAL A 105 -17.37 7.12 -0.11
N ILE A 106 -17.41 5.81 0.14
CA ILE A 106 -16.22 4.95 0.14
C ILE A 106 -15.54 4.99 -1.23
N TRP A 107 -16.30 4.81 -2.32
CA TRP A 107 -15.79 4.78 -3.69
C TRP A 107 -15.06 6.08 -4.07
N LEU A 108 -15.65 7.23 -3.77
CA LEU A 108 -15.03 8.54 -4.00
C LEU A 108 -13.80 8.72 -3.11
N GLY A 109 -13.88 8.34 -1.84
CA GLY A 109 -12.80 8.47 -0.87
C GLY A 109 -11.58 7.61 -1.23
N VAL A 110 -11.77 6.33 -1.56
CA VAL A 110 -10.66 5.45 -1.95
C VAL A 110 -10.08 5.85 -3.31
N SER A 111 -10.90 6.31 -4.25
CA SER A 111 -10.40 6.79 -5.55
C SER A 111 -9.55 8.04 -5.39
N LEU A 112 -9.95 8.96 -4.51
CA LEU A 112 -9.18 10.14 -4.17
C LEU A 112 -7.86 9.74 -3.52
N LEU A 113 -7.90 8.80 -2.56
CA LEU A 113 -6.70 8.30 -1.91
C LEU A 113 -5.71 7.71 -2.92
N TYR A 114 -6.16 6.84 -3.83
CA TYR A 114 -5.27 6.22 -4.82
C TYR A 114 -4.69 7.23 -5.80
N THR A 115 -5.44 8.30 -6.08
CA THR A 115 -4.95 9.45 -6.84
C THR A 115 -3.86 10.20 -6.08
N LEU A 116 -4.06 10.46 -4.78
CA LEU A 116 -3.08 11.16 -3.94
C LEU A 116 -1.81 10.34 -3.71
N LEU A 117 -1.92 9.01 -3.57
CA LEU A 117 -0.77 8.12 -3.47
C LEU A 117 0.08 8.12 -4.76
N PHE A 118 -0.57 8.22 -5.92
CA PHE A 118 0.12 8.28 -7.21
C PHE A 118 0.61 9.69 -7.57
N LEU A 119 0.06 10.74 -6.95
CA LEU A 119 0.34 12.14 -7.27
C LEU A 119 1.84 12.47 -7.31
N PRO A 120 2.71 12.02 -6.39
CA PRO A 120 4.16 12.24 -6.50
C PRO A 120 4.75 11.79 -7.83
N ALA A 121 4.38 10.59 -8.31
CA ALA A 121 4.86 10.06 -9.59
C ALA A 121 4.33 10.89 -10.76
N LEU A 122 3.06 11.30 -10.71
CA LEU A 122 2.47 12.17 -11.73
C LEU A 122 3.17 13.53 -11.80
N LEU A 123 3.51 14.12 -10.66
CA LEU A 123 4.24 15.38 -10.59
C LEU A 123 5.68 15.23 -11.12
N THR A 124 6.37 14.13 -10.80
CA THR A 124 7.69 13.79 -11.37
C THR A 124 7.64 13.70 -12.89
N LEU A 125 6.67 12.97 -13.45
CA LEU A 125 6.47 12.86 -14.90
C LEU A 125 6.21 14.22 -15.56
N SER A 126 5.35 15.02 -14.94
CA SER A 126 4.96 16.33 -15.46
C SER A 126 6.10 17.34 -15.42
N LEU A 127 6.96 17.28 -14.39
CA LEU A 127 8.17 18.09 -14.30
C LEU A 127 9.15 17.73 -15.43
N GLN A 128 9.33 16.43 -15.67
CA GLN A 128 10.21 15.95 -16.72
C GLN A 128 9.70 16.29 -18.12
N ALA A 129 8.39 16.23 -18.36
CA ALA A 129 7.78 16.66 -19.61
C ALA A 129 8.00 18.15 -19.94
N GLN A 130 8.30 18.97 -18.93
CA GLN A 130 8.69 20.39 -19.10
C GLN A 130 10.20 20.54 -19.37
N GLY A 131 10.92 19.46 -19.60
CA GLY A 131 12.37 19.46 -19.83
C GLY A 131 13.20 19.63 -18.56
N VAL A 132 12.60 19.55 -17.37
CA VAL A 132 13.30 19.72 -16.10
C VAL A 132 13.69 18.36 -15.51
N TRP A 133 14.96 18.19 -15.18
CA TRP A 133 15.45 16.96 -14.56
C TRP A 133 14.89 16.77 -13.14
N PRO A 134 14.20 15.65 -12.83
CA PRO A 134 13.69 15.37 -11.49
C PRO A 134 14.80 14.83 -10.58
N ALA A 135 15.60 15.72 -9.99
CA ALA A 135 16.78 15.36 -9.19
C ALA A 135 16.49 14.46 -7.98
N SER A 136 15.26 14.48 -7.44
CA SER A 136 14.82 13.61 -6.34
C SER A 136 14.41 12.21 -6.76
N ALA A 137 14.11 11.98 -8.05
CA ALA A 137 13.61 10.70 -8.54
C ALA A 137 14.57 9.52 -8.26
N PRO A 138 15.90 9.62 -8.46
CA PRO A 138 16.81 8.51 -8.17
C PRO A 138 16.74 8.03 -6.72
N LEU A 139 16.78 8.95 -5.75
CA LEU A 139 16.70 8.59 -4.32
C LEU A 139 15.35 7.92 -3.99
N GLY A 140 14.25 8.53 -4.44
CA GLY A 140 12.92 7.96 -4.22
C GLY A 140 12.78 6.55 -4.82
N VAL A 141 13.27 6.36 -6.05
CA VAL A 141 13.25 5.05 -6.74
C VAL A 141 14.09 4.01 -6.00
N LEU A 142 15.27 4.36 -5.49
CA LEU A 142 16.09 3.43 -4.70
C LEU A 142 15.38 2.99 -3.42
N VAL A 143 14.68 3.92 -2.75
CA VAL A 143 13.85 3.63 -1.57
C VAL A 143 12.65 2.76 -1.94
N MET A 144 12.00 3.01 -3.08
CA MET A 144 10.93 2.15 -3.61
C MET A 144 11.42 0.73 -3.86
N ILE A 145 12.60 0.54 -4.47
CA ILE A 145 13.19 -0.78 -4.70
C ILE A 145 13.41 -1.51 -3.37
N ALA A 146 13.98 -0.82 -2.37
CA ALA A 146 14.19 -1.40 -1.04
C ALA A 146 12.86 -1.82 -0.39
N GLY A 147 11.84 -0.96 -0.42
CA GLY A 147 10.51 -1.26 0.12
C GLY A 147 9.86 -2.47 -0.56
N LEU A 148 9.84 -2.48 -1.90
CA LEU A 148 9.27 -3.59 -2.68
C LEU A 148 10.03 -4.91 -2.44
N ALA A 149 11.36 -4.86 -2.31
CA ALA A 149 12.18 -6.03 -2.01
C ALA A 149 11.88 -6.58 -0.61
N ILE A 150 11.87 -5.72 0.42
CA ILE A 150 11.53 -6.11 1.80
C ILE A 150 10.14 -6.75 1.85
N GLU A 151 9.16 -6.11 1.23
CA GLU A 151 7.78 -6.61 1.20
C GLU A 151 7.70 -7.98 0.51
N SER A 152 8.31 -8.11 -0.68
CA SER A 152 8.26 -9.34 -1.47
C SER A 152 8.97 -10.50 -0.76
N ILE A 153 10.12 -10.24 -0.14
CA ILE A 153 10.87 -11.24 0.64
C ILE A 153 10.07 -11.65 1.88
N ALA A 154 9.48 -10.70 2.59
CA ALA A 154 8.66 -10.97 3.77
C ALA A 154 7.43 -11.84 3.44
N ASP A 155 6.72 -11.51 2.36
CA ASP A 155 5.57 -12.30 1.94
C ASP A 155 5.99 -13.72 1.51
N TRP A 156 7.10 -13.85 0.78
CA TRP A 156 7.65 -15.16 0.37
C TRP A 156 8.06 -16.01 1.58
N GLN A 157 8.77 -15.43 2.55
CA GLN A 157 9.16 -16.11 3.79
C GLN A 157 7.94 -16.61 4.56
N LYS A 158 6.94 -15.75 4.77
CA LYS A 158 5.70 -16.10 5.48
C LYS A 158 4.90 -17.16 4.75
N TYR A 159 4.78 -17.05 3.42
CA TYR A 159 4.07 -18.02 2.61
C TYR A 159 4.69 -19.42 2.73
N ASN A 160 6.02 -19.54 2.57
CA ASN A 160 6.70 -20.82 2.66
C ASN A 160 6.69 -21.39 4.07
N TYR A 161 6.91 -20.56 5.10
CA TYR A 161 6.85 -21.00 6.49
C TYR A 161 5.47 -21.56 6.85
N LYS A 162 4.40 -20.90 6.42
CA LYS A 162 3.01 -21.32 6.70
C LYS A 162 2.58 -22.60 5.98
N LYS A 163 3.25 -23.00 4.91
CA LYS A 163 2.99 -24.30 4.26
C LYS A 163 3.37 -25.48 5.14
N THR A 164 4.50 -25.36 5.84
CA THR A 164 5.03 -26.43 6.71
C THR A 164 4.61 -26.26 8.17
N HIS A 165 4.32 -25.02 8.61
CA HIS A 165 3.95 -24.68 9.98
C HIS A 165 2.63 -23.88 10.05
N PRO A 166 1.49 -24.47 9.64
CA PRO A 166 0.23 -23.73 9.51
C PRO A 166 -0.28 -23.17 10.85
N SER A 167 0.03 -23.86 11.95
CA SER A 167 -0.38 -23.54 13.33
C SER A 167 0.59 -22.64 14.10
N HIS A 168 1.78 -22.32 13.57
CA HIS A 168 2.78 -21.50 14.27
C HIS A 168 2.88 -20.08 13.67
N TYR A 169 3.20 -19.06 14.46
CA TYR A 169 3.45 -17.71 13.93
C TYR A 169 4.76 -17.70 13.12
N CYS A 170 4.87 -16.82 12.13
CA CYS A 170 6.07 -16.73 11.32
C CYS A 170 7.12 -15.91 12.08
N ASP A 171 8.24 -16.55 12.41
CA ASP A 171 9.33 -16.00 13.22
C ASP A 171 10.70 -16.27 12.58
N VAL A 172 10.74 -16.41 11.25
CA VAL A 172 11.96 -16.66 10.46
C VAL A 172 12.32 -15.48 9.58
N GLY A 173 13.60 -15.38 9.22
CA GLY A 173 14.10 -14.35 8.31
C GLY A 173 13.81 -12.94 8.82
N LEU A 174 13.17 -12.11 8.01
CA LEU A 174 12.81 -10.73 8.37
C LEU A 174 11.88 -10.66 9.57
N TYR A 175 11.08 -11.71 9.81
CA TYR A 175 10.19 -11.77 10.97
C TYR A 175 10.94 -11.90 12.30
N ARG A 176 12.24 -12.24 12.31
CA ARG A 176 13.07 -12.18 13.53
C ARG A 176 13.48 -10.76 13.90
N MET A 177 13.47 -9.85 12.93
CA MET A 177 13.92 -8.47 13.12
C MET A 177 12.76 -7.53 13.42
N VAL A 178 11.58 -7.80 12.83
CA VAL A 178 10.36 -7.01 13.01
C VAL A 178 9.14 -7.90 12.75
N ARG A 179 8.04 -7.72 13.48
CA ARG A 179 6.87 -8.63 13.39
C ARG A 179 6.00 -8.41 12.15
N CYS A 180 6.02 -7.20 11.57
CA CYS A 180 5.29 -6.82 10.35
C CYS A 180 6.24 -6.28 9.26
N PRO A 181 7.23 -7.06 8.79
CA PRO A 181 8.22 -6.59 7.82
C PRO A 181 7.60 -6.25 6.46
N ASN A 182 6.53 -6.95 6.06
CA ASN A 182 5.81 -6.66 4.83
C ASN A 182 5.09 -5.30 4.88
N TYR A 183 4.49 -4.94 6.01
CA TYR A 183 3.88 -3.61 6.19
C TYR A 183 4.93 -2.50 6.21
N PHE A 184 6.09 -2.76 6.83
CA PHE A 184 7.21 -1.83 6.76
C PHE A 184 7.73 -1.64 5.33
N GLY A 185 7.83 -2.73 4.55
CA GLY A 185 8.18 -2.65 3.13
C GLY A 185 7.19 -1.81 2.31
N GLU A 186 5.89 -1.96 2.58
CA GLU A 186 4.85 -1.13 1.95
C GLU A 186 4.97 0.36 2.34
N MET A 187 5.16 0.66 3.63
CA MET A 187 5.40 2.03 4.11
C MET A 187 6.63 2.65 3.41
N LEU A 188 7.75 1.92 3.40
CA LEU A 188 8.98 2.37 2.76
C LEU A 188 8.80 2.59 1.25
N PHE A 189 8.03 1.74 0.57
CA PHE A 189 7.72 1.89 -0.84
C PHE A 189 7.00 3.22 -1.12
N TRP A 190 5.93 3.52 -0.37
CA TRP A 190 5.16 4.75 -0.55
C TRP A 190 5.91 6.00 -0.07
N PHE A 191 6.74 5.88 0.95
CA PHE A 191 7.69 6.92 1.31
C PHE A 191 8.67 7.22 0.15
N GLY A 192 9.16 6.19 -0.53
CA GLY A 192 9.98 6.33 -1.75
C GLY A 192 9.22 7.02 -2.89
N VAL A 193 7.94 6.69 -3.09
CA VAL A 193 7.07 7.41 -4.06
C VAL A 193 6.98 8.89 -3.70
N TRP A 194 6.74 9.22 -2.44
CA TRP A 194 6.71 10.62 -1.98
C TRP A 194 8.06 11.32 -2.15
N LEU A 195 9.17 10.67 -1.81
CA LEU A 195 10.53 11.22 -1.97
C LEU A 195 10.86 11.52 -3.43
N SER A 196 10.44 10.65 -4.36
CA SER A 196 10.75 10.82 -5.78
C SER A 196 10.23 12.14 -6.37
N GLY A 197 9.13 12.66 -5.81
CA GLY A 197 8.45 13.87 -6.27
C GLY A 197 8.95 15.17 -5.65
N LEU A 198 9.91 15.15 -4.73
CA LEU A 198 10.37 16.35 -4.01
C LEU A 198 10.78 17.50 -4.93
N SER A 199 11.47 17.22 -6.04
CA SER A 199 11.85 18.24 -7.04
C SER A 199 10.65 18.89 -7.73
N ALA A 200 9.47 18.26 -7.73
CA ALA A 200 8.26 18.76 -8.35
C ALA A 200 7.33 19.51 -7.36
N TYR A 201 7.55 19.39 -6.04
CA TYR A 201 6.74 20.05 -5.01
C TYR A 201 7.09 21.53 -4.88
N THR A 202 6.63 22.32 -5.84
CA THR A 202 6.96 23.75 -5.93
C THR A 202 5.84 24.67 -5.45
N THR A 203 4.71 24.11 -5.01
CA THR A 203 3.57 24.85 -4.45
C THR A 203 3.13 24.23 -3.13
N VAL A 204 2.51 25.03 -2.26
CA VAL A 204 1.95 24.55 -0.98
C VAL A 204 0.93 23.43 -1.22
N ALA A 205 0.08 23.57 -2.24
CA ALA A 205 -0.89 22.54 -2.59
C ALA A 205 -0.22 21.21 -2.98
N ALA A 206 0.88 21.25 -3.74
CA ALA A 206 1.60 20.03 -4.14
C ALA A 206 2.20 19.33 -2.91
N TRP A 207 2.84 20.09 -2.02
CA TRP A 207 3.35 19.56 -0.75
C TRP A 207 2.24 18.93 0.10
N LEU A 208 1.13 19.64 0.31
CA LEU A 208 0.05 19.17 1.16
C LEU A 208 -0.60 17.90 0.61
N LEU A 209 -0.95 17.87 -0.68
CA LEU A 209 -1.67 16.74 -1.28
C LEU A 209 -0.79 15.49 -1.40
N ALA A 210 0.48 15.64 -1.82
CA ALA A 210 1.42 14.53 -1.88
C ALA A 210 1.69 13.95 -0.48
N THR A 211 1.88 14.82 0.51
CA THR A 211 2.12 14.39 1.91
C THR A 211 0.88 13.76 2.52
N LEU A 212 -0.33 14.24 2.20
CA LEU A 212 -1.57 13.64 2.70
C LEU A 212 -1.74 12.19 2.26
N GLY A 213 -1.45 11.89 0.98
CA GLY A 213 -1.46 10.51 0.47
C GLY A 213 -0.48 9.62 1.23
N MET A 214 0.78 10.09 1.38
CA MET A 214 1.83 9.37 2.11
C MET A 214 1.46 9.13 3.58
N LEU A 215 1.06 10.17 4.32
CA LEU A 215 0.69 10.03 5.74
C LEU A 215 -0.52 9.11 5.95
N TYR A 216 -1.45 9.10 5.01
CA TYR A 216 -2.59 8.19 5.08
C TYR A 216 -2.14 6.73 5.02
N ILE A 217 -1.27 6.35 4.08
CA ILE A 217 -0.85 4.95 3.96
C ILE A 217 0.03 4.52 5.14
N GLU A 218 0.86 5.41 5.68
CA GLU A 218 1.60 5.18 6.93
C GLU A 218 0.65 4.91 8.11
N ALA A 219 -0.40 5.72 8.26
CA ALA A 219 -1.43 5.54 9.29
C ALA A 219 -2.24 4.25 9.08
N LEU A 220 -2.58 3.92 7.82
CA LEU A 220 -3.30 2.70 7.47
C LEU A 220 -2.48 1.46 7.80
N MET A 221 -1.19 1.42 7.44
CA MET A 221 -0.31 0.30 7.74
C MET A 221 -0.08 0.14 9.24
N THR A 222 0.05 1.24 9.98
CA THR A 222 0.13 1.21 11.44
C THR A 222 -1.15 0.65 12.06
N ALA A 223 -2.33 1.06 11.58
CA ALA A 223 -3.62 0.53 12.04
C ALA A 223 -3.79 -0.96 11.68
N ALA A 224 -3.35 -1.36 10.48
CA ALA A 224 -3.37 -2.75 10.02
C ALA A 224 -2.44 -3.62 10.88
N ALA A 225 -1.25 -3.14 11.23
CA ALA A 225 -0.32 -3.81 12.15
C ALA A 225 -0.96 -4.04 13.52
N ALA A 226 -1.60 -3.01 14.09
CA ALA A 226 -2.32 -3.14 15.36
C ALA A 226 -3.48 -4.15 15.29
N GLY A 227 -4.20 -4.19 14.16
CA GLY A 227 -5.24 -5.17 13.90
C GLY A 227 -4.72 -6.59 13.76
N LEU A 228 -3.57 -6.76 13.10
CA LEU A 228 -2.90 -8.05 12.95
C LEU A 228 -2.37 -8.56 14.28
N GLU A 229 -1.77 -7.69 15.10
CA GLU A 229 -1.30 -8.03 16.44
C GLU A 229 -2.42 -8.64 17.28
N ARG A 230 -3.59 -7.97 17.36
CA ARG A 230 -4.76 -8.50 18.11
C ARG A 230 -5.20 -9.87 17.61
N LYS A 231 -5.29 -10.06 16.28
CA LYS A 231 -5.66 -11.36 15.69
C LYS A 231 -4.63 -12.46 15.99
N GLN A 232 -3.35 -12.10 16.04
CA GLN A 232 -2.30 -13.05 16.38
C GLN A 232 -2.30 -13.38 17.87
N ASP A 233 -2.56 -12.40 18.76
CA ASP A 233 -2.77 -12.65 20.18
C ASP A 233 -3.96 -13.59 20.43
N ASP A 234 -5.09 -13.39 19.74
CA ASP A 234 -6.26 -14.29 19.85
C ASP A 234 -5.92 -15.73 19.45
N ARG A 235 -4.94 -15.91 18.54
CA ARG A 235 -4.59 -17.22 17.97
C ARG A 235 -3.42 -17.90 18.68
N TYR A 236 -2.42 -17.13 19.10
CA TYR A 236 -1.12 -17.61 19.61
C TYR A 236 -0.83 -17.13 21.04
N GLY A 237 -1.67 -16.25 21.61
CA GLY A 237 -1.41 -15.57 22.87
C GLY A 237 -1.23 -16.49 24.07
N ALA A 238 -1.80 -17.70 24.03
CA ALA A 238 -1.62 -18.70 25.07
C ALA A 238 -0.25 -19.42 25.02
N GLN A 239 0.52 -19.26 23.94
CA GLN A 239 1.82 -19.91 23.77
C GLN A 239 2.93 -19.04 24.41
N PRO A 240 3.73 -19.58 25.35
CA PRO A 240 4.81 -18.82 26.00
C PRO A 240 5.82 -18.24 25.00
N ASP A 241 6.25 -19.04 24.03
CA ASP A 241 7.24 -18.64 23.01
C ASP A 241 6.75 -17.45 22.17
N TYR A 242 5.44 -17.39 21.89
CA TYR A 242 4.85 -16.24 21.20
C TYR A 242 4.91 -14.97 22.05
N GLN A 243 4.67 -15.07 23.36
CA GLN A 243 4.76 -13.92 24.25
C GLN A 243 6.20 -13.39 24.33
N ASP A 244 7.19 -14.28 24.36
CA ASP A 244 8.60 -13.88 24.32
C ASP A 244 8.95 -13.22 22.98
N TYR A 245 8.44 -13.74 21.87
CA TYR A 245 8.58 -13.12 20.55
C TYR A 245 7.98 -11.71 20.50
N VAL A 246 6.76 -11.51 21.03
CA VAL A 246 6.11 -10.18 21.09
C VAL A 246 6.88 -9.19 21.95
N ARG A 247 7.53 -9.65 23.03
CA ARG A 247 8.29 -8.80 23.95
C ARG A 247 9.67 -8.38 23.41
N THR A 248 10.25 -9.21 22.54
CA THR A 248 11.64 -9.03 22.08
C THR A 248 11.74 -8.51 20.65
N VAL A 249 10.71 -8.71 19.83
CA VAL A 249 10.72 -8.31 18.41
C VAL A 249 9.80 -7.10 18.17
N PRO A 250 10.34 -5.96 17.69
CA PRO A 250 9.56 -4.76 17.40
C PRO A 250 8.45 -5.02 16.40
N ILE A 251 7.34 -4.28 16.48
CA ILE A 251 6.17 -4.57 15.63
C ILE A 251 6.32 -4.09 14.19
N LEU A 252 6.80 -2.85 13.98
CA LEU A 252 6.71 -2.18 12.68
C LEU A 252 8.04 -1.61 12.18
N PHE A 253 8.84 -0.99 13.04
CA PHE A 253 10.13 -0.41 12.66
C PHE A 253 11.27 -1.22 13.27
N PRO A 254 12.22 -1.73 12.47
CA PRO A 254 13.34 -2.52 12.97
C PRO A 254 14.21 -1.67 13.92
N ALA A 255 14.80 -2.31 14.93
CA ALA A 255 15.65 -1.67 15.94
C ALA A 255 14.99 -0.52 16.73
N THR A 256 13.65 -0.51 16.83
CA THR A 256 12.92 0.45 17.69
C THR A 256 12.36 -0.24 18.94
N ALA A 257 12.17 0.52 20.03
CA ALA A 257 11.53 0.01 21.25
C ALA A 257 9.98 -0.06 21.15
N ILE A 258 9.42 -0.02 19.95
CA ILE A 258 7.98 -0.09 19.71
C ILE A 258 7.57 -1.56 19.55
N TYR A 259 7.28 -2.20 20.68
CA TYR A 259 6.94 -3.61 20.69
C TYR A 259 5.45 -3.88 20.49
N SER A 260 4.54 -2.95 20.80
CA SER A 260 3.10 -3.20 20.67
C SER A 260 2.34 -1.95 20.21
N LEU A 261 1.31 -2.17 19.39
CA LEU A 261 0.35 -1.14 18.95
C LEU A 261 -1.07 -1.43 19.44
N ARG A 262 -1.26 -2.39 20.37
CA ARG A 262 -2.59 -2.78 20.89
C ARG A 262 -3.44 -1.62 21.41
N LYS A 263 -2.80 -0.64 22.06
CA LYS A 263 -3.48 0.55 22.62
C LYS A 263 -3.85 1.58 21.56
N LEU A 264 -3.32 1.45 20.34
CA LEU A 264 -3.57 2.37 19.25
C LEU A 264 -5.00 2.16 18.72
N ARG A 265 -5.86 3.15 18.96
CA ARG A 265 -7.22 3.21 18.42
C ARG A 265 -7.27 4.24 17.29
N LEU A 266 -6.65 3.94 16.16
CA LEU A 266 -6.88 4.71 14.94
C LEU A 266 -8.27 4.35 14.43
N ALA A 267 -9.18 5.32 14.45
CA ALA A 267 -10.59 5.15 14.06
C ALA A 267 -10.74 5.19 12.53
N PHE A 268 -10.19 4.19 11.84
CA PHE A 268 -10.57 3.86 10.47
C PHE A 268 -11.59 2.73 10.54
N ARG A 269 -12.82 3.04 10.99
CA ARG A 269 -13.94 2.09 11.00
C ARG A 269 -14.75 2.21 9.72
#